data_AF-A0A9E1IIQ6-F1
#
_entry.id   AF-A0A9E1IIQ6-F1
#
_cell.length_a   1.000
_cell.length_b   1.000
_cell.length_c   1.000
_cell.angle_alpha   90.00
_cell.angle_beta   90.00
_cell.angle_gamma   90.00
#
_symmetry.space_group_name_H-M   'P 1'
#
loop_
_entity.id
_entity.type
_entity.pdbx_description
1 polymer ?
#
loop_
_entity_poly.entity_id
_entity_poly.type
_entity_poly.pdbx_seq_one_letter_code
_entity_poly.pdbx_strand_id
1 'polypeptide(L)'
;HRDRPGMGLMVPHTTAAALVSENRSLAFPSTVDSIPTCEDQEDLVAMSTTAARQAMEVVQNCQIIVAIELLSAAHGLWWRQEKEPTVQLGRGSQVALDVIEKLTATDHRCPADDIASLTQAVRDGTILAAVEAELGPLPEVSCG
;
A
#
# COMPACT_ATOMS: atom_id res chain seq x y z
N HIS A 1 -12.96 -24.31 -15.02
CA HIS A 1 -12.84 -22.85 -15.18
C HIS A 1 -11.95 -22.28 -14.07
N ARG A 2 -10.78 -22.90 -13.84
CA ARG A 2 -9.95 -22.68 -12.64
C ARG A 2 -8.48 -22.71 -13.04
N ASP A 3 -8.12 -21.77 -13.90
CA ASP A 3 -6.73 -21.43 -14.15
C ASP A 3 -6.64 -19.92 -13.83
N ARG A 4 -5.77 -19.52 -12.90
CA ARG A 4 -5.15 -18.18 -12.93
C ARG A 4 -3.73 -18.35 -13.47
N PRO A 5 -3.53 -18.57 -14.79
CA PRO A 5 -2.19 -18.58 -15.35
C PRO A 5 -1.84 -17.16 -15.77
N GLY A 6 -0.77 -16.60 -15.20
CA GLY A 6 -0.01 -15.55 -15.90
C GLY A 6 -0.14 -14.10 -15.44
N MET A 7 -0.43 -13.81 -14.16
CA MET A 7 -0.06 -12.49 -13.63
C MET A 7 1.40 -12.54 -13.18
N GLY A 8 2.32 -12.19 -14.08
CA GLY A 8 3.73 -12.04 -13.75
C GLY A 8 3.91 -10.93 -12.71
N LEU A 9 4.00 -11.29 -11.43
CA LEU A 9 4.21 -10.36 -10.31
C LEU A 9 5.55 -9.61 -10.38
N MET A 10 6.41 -9.96 -11.33
CA MET A 10 7.67 -9.28 -11.59
C MET A 10 7.47 -7.78 -11.83
N VAL A 11 6.51 -7.38 -12.67
CA VAL A 11 6.27 -5.97 -12.98
C VAL A 11 5.74 -5.19 -11.77
N PRO A 12 4.66 -5.64 -11.08
CA PRO A 12 4.22 -5.02 -9.83
C PRO A 12 5.34 -4.90 -8.78
N HIS A 13 6.17 -5.94 -8.62
CA HIS A 13 7.26 -5.91 -7.63
C HIS A 13 8.36 -4.90 -8.02
N THR A 14 8.71 -4.80 -9.31
CA THR A 14 9.64 -3.76 -9.76
C THR A 14 9.09 -2.36 -9.55
N THR A 15 7.77 -2.16 -9.70
CA THR A 15 7.11 -0.88 -9.39
C THR A 15 7.19 -0.56 -7.90
N ALA A 16 6.90 -1.53 -7.02
CA ALA A 16 7.03 -1.32 -5.58
C ALA A 16 8.48 -0.96 -5.19
N ALA A 17 9.48 -1.63 -5.76
CA ALA A 17 10.89 -1.31 -5.52
C ALA A 17 11.28 0.10 -6.00
N ALA A 18 10.75 0.53 -7.16
CA ALA A 18 10.96 1.88 -7.67
C ALA A 18 10.36 2.94 -6.73
N LEU A 19 9.12 2.74 -6.26
CA LEU A 19 8.46 3.64 -5.30
C LEU A 19 9.21 3.72 -3.96
N VAL A 20 9.76 2.61 -3.48
CA VAL A 20 10.62 2.61 -2.28
C VAL A 20 11.90 3.42 -2.50
N SER A 21 12.50 3.34 -3.70
CA SER A 21 13.67 4.15 -4.04
C SER A 21 13.35 5.64 -4.14
N GLU A 22 12.18 5.99 -4.69
CA GLU A 22 11.69 7.36 -4.74
C GLU A 22 11.43 7.93 -3.35
N ASN A 23 10.78 7.15 -2.48
CA ASN A 23 10.60 7.52 -1.07
C ASN A 23 11.91 7.79 -0.34
N ARG A 24 13.00 7.08 -0.70
CA ARG A 24 14.32 7.36 -0.13
C ARG A 24 14.84 8.74 -0.55
N SER A 25 14.60 9.16 -1.79
CA SER A 25 14.95 10.50 -2.26
C SER A 25 14.11 11.58 -1.58
N LEU A 26 12.82 11.32 -1.35
CA LEU A 26 11.90 12.24 -0.66
C LEU A 26 12.14 12.33 0.85
N ALA A 27 12.83 11.36 1.46
CA ALA A 27 13.13 11.34 2.88
C ALA A 27 14.17 12.38 3.33
N PHE A 28 14.74 13.16 2.40
CA PHE A 28 15.61 14.27 2.76
C PHE A 28 14.79 15.38 3.47
N PRO A 29 15.17 15.79 4.68
CA PRO A 29 14.37 16.73 5.45
C PRO A 29 14.43 18.13 4.83
N SER A 30 13.34 18.59 4.19
CA SER A 30 13.29 19.95 3.63
C SER A 30 13.47 21.06 4.67
N THR A 31 13.24 20.76 5.95
CA THR A 31 13.35 21.72 7.05
C THR A 31 14.79 22.16 7.35
N VAL A 32 15.81 21.45 6.85
CA VAL A 32 17.22 21.84 7.04
C VAL A 32 17.72 22.81 5.97
N ASP A 33 16.91 23.07 4.94
CA ASP A 33 17.27 23.94 3.81
C ASP A 33 16.56 25.30 3.94
N SER A 34 17.10 26.17 4.80
CA SER A 34 16.62 27.56 4.95
C SER A 34 17.43 28.47 4.04
N ILE A 35 16.76 29.13 3.10
CA ILE A 35 17.36 30.18 2.27
C ILE A 35 16.91 31.52 2.85
N PRO A 36 17.82 32.38 3.34
CA PRO A 36 17.45 33.66 3.90
C PRO A 36 16.82 34.52 2.82
N THR A 37 15.68 35.12 3.14
CA THR A 37 15.02 36.11 2.29
C THR A 37 14.90 37.42 3.05
N CYS A 38 14.84 38.54 2.34
CA CYS A 38 14.74 39.89 2.94
C CYS A 38 15.95 40.32 3.80
N GLU A 39 17.17 40.29 3.25
CA GLU A 39 18.36 40.91 3.87
C GLU A 39 18.59 40.45 5.33
N ASP A 40 18.54 39.13 5.57
CA ASP A 40 18.70 38.50 6.89
C ASP A 40 17.68 38.98 7.96
N GLN A 41 16.45 39.32 7.55
CA GLN A 41 15.35 39.59 8.49
C GLN A 41 14.47 38.35 8.74
N GLU A 42 14.48 37.38 7.84
CA GLU A 42 13.81 36.08 7.98
C GLU A 42 14.84 34.94 7.93
N ASP A 43 15.67 34.84 8.97
CA ASP A 43 16.82 33.94 8.99
C ASP A 43 16.47 32.44 9.12
N LEU A 44 15.22 32.12 9.46
CA LEU A 44 14.76 30.75 9.70
C LEU A 44 13.43 30.49 8.98
N VAL A 45 13.51 30.11 7.70
CA VAL A 45 12.37 29.65 6.92
C VAL A 45 12.26 28.13 7.06
N ALA A 46 11.21 27.64 7.70
CA ALA A 46 11.06 26.22 8.04
C ALA A 46 10.74 25.29 6.84
N MET A 47 10.48 25.84 5.65
CA MET A 47 10.10 25.09 4.43
C MET A 47 8.98 24.05 4.65
N SER A 48 8.07 24.35 5.59
CA SER A 48 7.06 23.41 6.09
C SER A 48 6.07 22.96 5.03
N THR A 49 5.78 23.81 4.04
CA THR A 49 4.91 23.47 2.90
C THR A 49 5.55 22.41 2.01
N THR A 50 6.84 22.50 1.74
CA THR A 50 7.59 21.49 0.99
C THR A 50 7.66 20.18 1.76
N ALA A 51 7.95 20.23 3.07
CA ALA A 51 7.95 19.06 3.93
C ALA A 51 6.58 18.36 3.96
N ALA A 52 5.48 19.12 4.06
CA ALA A 52 4.13 18.58 4.02
C ALA A 52 3.79 17.91 2.67
N ARG A 53 4.25 18.48 1.56
CA ARG A 53 4.06 17.89 0.21
C ARG A 53 4.82 16.58 0.06
N GLN A 54 6.09 16.54 0.48
CA GLN A 54 6.90 15.33 0.47
C GLN A 54 6.27 14.22 1.32
N ALA A 55 5.79 14.57 2.52
CA ALA A 55 5.10 13.61 3.39
C ALA A 55 3.84 13.04 2.73
N MET A 56 3.03 13.90 2.08
CA MET A 56 1.84 13.46 1.36
C MET A 56 2.17 12.49 0.22
N GLU A 57 3.23 12.76 -0.53
CA GLU A 57 3.69 11.92 -1.64
C GLU A 57 4.21 10.56 -1.14
N VAL A 58 5.00 10.55 -0.06
CA VAL A 58 5.45 9.30 0.58
C VAL A 58 4.27 8.45 1.04
N VAL A 59 3.23 9.05 1.64
CA VAL A 59 2.02 8.33 2.06
C VAL A 59 1.29 7.72 0.85
N GLN A 60 1.18 8.45 -0.27
CA GLN A 60 0.56 7.93 -1.50
C GLN A 60 1.34 6.76 -2.08
N ASN A 61 2.67 6.84 -2.11
CA ASN A 61 3.54 5.76 -2.57
C ASN A 61 3.41 4.53 -1.67
N CYS A 62 3.35 4.72 -0.35
CA CYS A 62 3.13 3.63 0.61
C CYS A 62 1.78 2.93 0.38
N GLN A 63 0.71 3.65 0.06
CA GLN A 63 -0.61 3.05 -0.25
C GLN A 63 -0.52 2.09 -1.45
N ILE A 64 0.23 2.48 -2.49
CA ILE A 64 0.45 1.64 -3.68
C ILE A 64 1.32 0.42 -3.34
N ILE A 65 2.39 0.60 -2.56
CA ILE A 65 3.26 -0.50 -2.12
C ILE A 65 2.46 -1.55 -1.34
N VAL A 66 1.64 -1.12 -0.38
CA VAL A 66 0.78 -2.01 0.41
C VAL A 66 -0.23 -2.72 -0.49
N ALA A 67 -0.82 -2.04 -1.47
CA ALA A 67 -1.72 -2.68 -2.44
C ALA A 67 -1.03 -3.79 -3.24
N ILE A 68 0.21 -3.58 -3.69
CA ILE A 68 1.01 -4.58 -4.41
C ILE A 68 1.35 -5.77 -3.50
N GLU A 69 1.65 -5.51 -2.23
CA GLU A 69 1.90 -6.56 -1.24
C GLU A 69 0.65 -7.42 -1.00
N LEU A 70 -0.52 -6.80 -0.83
CA LEU A 70 -1.79 -7.51 -0.64
C LEU A 70 -2.14 -8.39 -1.85
N LEU A 71 -1.94 -7.88 -3.07
CA LEU A 71 -2.11 -8.65 -4.30
C LEU A 71 -1.17 -9.86 -4.35
N SER A 72 0.09 -9.66 -3.99
CA SER A 72 1.10 -10.73 -3.96
C SER A 72 0.79 -11.76 -2.87
N ALA A 73 0.31 -11.33 -1.71
CA ALA A 73 -0.11 -12.20 -0.61
C ALA A 73 -1.32 -13.06 -1.02
N ALA A 74 -2.32 -12.48 -1.68
CA ALA A 74 -3.47 -13.21 -2.19
C ALA A 74 -3.07 -14.31 -3.19
N HIS A 75 -2.18 -14.01 -4.14
CA HIS A 75 -1.64 -15.01 -5.06
C HIS A 75 -0.82 -16.09 -4.35
N GLY A 76 0.02 -15.72 -3.39
CA GLY A 76 0.80 -16.66 -2.59
C GLY A 76 -0.07 -17.61 -1.78
N LEU A 77 -1.15 -17.11 -1.20
CA LEU A 77 -2.14 -17.90 -0.48
C LEU A 77 -2.90 -18.85 -1.40
N TRP A 78 -3.28 -18.39 -2.60
CA TRP A 78 -3.92 -19.24 -3.61
C TRP A 78 -3.04 -20.43 -3.99
N TRP A 79 -1.77 -20.20 -4.31
CA TRP A 79 -0.82 -21.29 -4.60
C TRP A 79 -0.61 -22.22 -3.41
N ARG A 80 -0.59 -21.68 -2.19
CA ARG A 80 -0.43 -22.49 -0.98
C ARG A 80 -1.64 -23.40 -0.77
N GLN A 81 -2.86 -22.89 -0.93
CA GLN A 81 -4.08 -23.69 -0.84
C GLN A 81 -4.20 -24.72 -1.96
N GLU A 82 -3.70 -24.41 -3.16
CA GLU A 82 -3.66 -25.37 -4.27
C GLU A 82 -2.70 -26.53 -3.98
N LYS A 83 -1.53 -26.26 -3.39
CA LYS A 83 -0.56 -27.30 -2.99
C LYS A 83 -0.98 -28.07 -1.73
N GLU A 84 -1.57 -27.39 -0.76
CA GLU A 84 -1.97 -27.94 0.54
C GLU A 84 -3.41 -27.53 0.89
N PRO A 85 -4.43 -28.28 0.42
CA PRO A 85 -5.84 -27.94 0.63
C PRO A 85 -6.30 -27.94 2.10
N THR A 86 -5.47 -28.46 3.00
CA THR A 86 -5.74 -28.51 4.45
C THR A 86 -5.36 -27.22 5.18
N VAL A 87 -4.67 -26.28 4.51
CA VAL A 87 -4.27 -25.00 5.12
C VAL A 87 -5.50 -24.15 5.38
N GLN A 88 -5.72 -23.81 6.66
CA GLN A 88 -6.75 -22.87 7.08
C GLN A 88 -6.13 -21.51 7.40
N LEU A 89 -6.78 -20.44 6.92
CA LEU A 89 -6.41 -19.08 7.28
C LEU A 89 -7.06 -18.68 8.60
N GLY A 90 -6.44 -17.73 9.31
CA GLY A 90 -7.10 -17.08 10.46
C GLY A 90 -8.35 -16.32 10.00
N ARG A 91 -9.32 -16.15 10.90
CA ARG A 91 -10.62 -15.49 10.59
C ARG A 91 -10.45 -14.14 9.89
N GLY A 92 -9.60 -13.25 10.41
CA GLY A 92 -9.33 -11.96 9.79
C GLY A 92 -8.61 -12.06 8.43
N SER A 93 -7.64 -12.96 8.31
CA SER A 93 -6.91 -13.18 7.05
C SER A 93 -7.82 -13.73 5.95
N GLN A 94 -8.78 -14.58 6.31
CA GLN A 94 -9.79 -15.09 5.37
C GLN A 94 -10.68 -13.95 4.86
N VAL A 95 -11.20 -13.11 5.76
CA VAL A 95 -12.05 -11.97 5.36
C VAL A 95 -11.28 -10.97 4.49
N ALA A 96 -10.02 -10.68 4.83
CA ALA A 96 -9.16 -9.84 4.01
C ALA A 96 -8.97 -10.43 2.59
N LEU A 97 -8.70 -11.73 2.50
CA LEU A 97 -8.56 -12.43 1.22
C LEU A 97 -9.86 -12.35 0.40
N ASP A 98 -11.00 -12.60 1.02
CA ASP A 98 -12.31 -12.56 0.34
C ASP A 98 -12.61 -11.17 -0.24
N VAL A 99 -12.21 -10.09 0.45
CA VAL A 99 -12.35 -8.72 -0.05
C VAL A 99 -11.40 -8.47 -1.22
N ILE A 100 -10.13 -8.86 -1.10
CA ILE A 100 -9.13 -8.71 -2.17
C ILE A 100 -9.59 -9.46 -3.42
N GLU A 101 -10.07 -10.69 -3.29
CA GLU A 101 -10.55 -11.50 -4.42
C GLU A 101 -11.76 -10.87 -5.10
N LYS A 102 -12.69 -10.27 -4.35
CA LYS A 102 -13.83 -9.54 -4.92
C LYS A 102 -13.40 -8.30 -5.71
N LEU A 103 -12.43 -7.55 -5.20
CA LEU A 103 -11.94 -6.33 -5.84
C LEU A 103 -11.08 -6.61 -7.09
N THR A 104 -10.47 -7.79 -7.15
CA THR A 104 -9.58 -8.26 -8.23
C THR A 104 -10.24 -9.33 -9.12
N ALA A 105 -11.56 -9.43 -9.07
CA ALA A 105 -12.36 -10.39 -9.84
C ALA A 105 -12.58 -9.97 -11.31
N THR A 106 -11.89 -8.92 -11.77
CA THR A 106 -12.03 -8.36 -13.11
C THR A 106 -11.56 -9.33 -14.19
N ASP A 107 -12.35 -9.44 -15.27
CA ASP A 107 -12.02 -10.23 -16.48
C ASP A 107 -10.81 -9.64 -17.25
N HIS A 108 -10.34 -8.48 -16.83
CA HIS A 108 -9.24 -7.75 -17.42
C HIS A 108 -7.94 -8.16 -16.75
N ARG A 109 -7.09 -8.86 -17.51
CA ARG A 109 -5.75 -9.32 -17.09
C ARG A 109 -4.74 -8.18 -16.94
N CYS A 110 -5.17 -6.99 -16.51
CA CYS A 110 -4.33 -5.82 -16.34
C CYS A 110 -4.00 -5.65 -14.85
N PRO A 111 -2.74 -5.92 -14.42
CA PRO A 111 -2.35 -5.77 -13.02
C PRO A 111 -2.51 -4.34 -12.49
N ALA A 112 -2.51 -3.34 -13.37
CA ALA A 112 -2.66 -1.94 -12.97
C ALA A 112 -4.05 -1.63 -12.41
N ASP A 113 -5.11 -2.24 -12.95
CA ASP A 113 -6.48 -2.02 -12.50
C ASP A 113 -6.73 -2.67 -11.13
N ASP A 114 -6.14 -3.85 -10.92
CA ASP A 114 -6.15 -4.55 -9.63
C ASP A 114 -5.39 -3.72 -8.57
N ILE A 115 -4.21 -3.21 -8.91
CA ILE A 115 -3.42 -2.36 -8.01
C ILE A 115 -4.19 -1.07 -7.70
N ALA A 116 -4.83 -0.44 -8.68
CA ALA A 116 -5.61 0.78 -8.46
C ALA A 116 -6.81 0.54 -7.52
N SER A 117 -7.53 -0.56 -7.73
CA SER A 117 -8.68 -0.95 -6.90
C SER A 117 -8.24 -1.26 -5.47
N LEU A 118 -7.14 -1.99 -5.29
CA LEU A 118 -6.57 -2.27 -3.98
C LEU A 118 -6.00 -1.03 -3.29
N THR A 119 -5.37 -0.12 -4.04
CA THR A 119 -4.87 1.16 -3.51
C THR A 119 -6.02 1.99 -2.96
N GLN A 120 -7.14 2.02 -3.67
CA GLN A 120 -8.34 2.71 -3.19
C GLN A 120 -8.89 2.06 -1.90
N ALA A 121 -8.95 0.73 -1.86
CA ALA A 121 -9.42 -0.02 -0.69
C ALA A 121 -8.50 0.12 0.55
N VAL A 122 -7.20 0.32 0.34
CA VAL A 122 -6.24 0.68 1.40
C VAL A 122 -6.49 2.10 1.88
N ARG A 123 -6.77 3.03 0.96
CA ARG A 123 -6.94 4.46 1.27
C ARG A 123 -8.24 4.76 2.02
N ASP A 124 -9.34 4.10 1.67
CA ASP A 124 -10.64 4.28 2.34
C ASP A 124 -10.86 3.33 3.52
N GLY A 125 -9.91 2.43 3.79
CA GLY A 125 -9.97 1.50 4.91
C GLY A 125 -10.96 0.35 4.72
N THR A 126 -11.43 0.09 3.50
CA THR A 126 -12.40 -0.99 3.20
C THR A 126 -11.94 -2.35 3.75
N ILE A 127 -10.65 -2.68 3.56
CA ILE A 127 -10.10 -3.96 4.03
C ILE A 127 -10.04 -4.00 5.56
N LEU A 128 -9.62 -2.90 6.19
CA LEU A 128 -9.53 -2.78 7.64
C LEU A 128 -10.92 -2.93 8.29
N ALA A 129 -11.91 -2.20 7.79
CA ALA A 129 -13.28 -2.26 8.29
C ALA A 129 -13.89 -3.67 8.18
N ALA A 130 -13.60 -4.39 7.09
CA ALA A 130 -14.05 -5.77 6.94
C ALA A 130 -13.41 -6.71 7.98
N VAL A 131 -12.12 -6.57 8.24
CA VAL A 131 -11.41 -7.36 9.25
C VAL A 131 -11.89 -7.04 10.66
N GLU A 132 -12.09 -5.77 10.98
CA GLU A 132 -12.60 -5.33 12.29
C GLU A 132 -14.04 -5.77 12.55
N ALA A 133 -14.87 -5.85 11.51
CA ALA A 133 -16.22 -6.40 11.63
C ALA A 133 -16.22 -7.88 12.06
N GLU A 134 -15.19 -8.64 11.68
CA GLU A 134 -15.06 -10.07 11.99
C GLU A 134 -14.36 -10.34 13.34
N LEU A 135 -13.32 -9.56 13.66
CA LEU A 135 -12.46 -9.77 14.82
C LEU A 135 -12.75 -8.85 16.01
N GLY A 136 -13.50 -7.76 15.80
CA GLY A 136 -13.55 -6.62 16.72
C GLY A 136 -12.48 -5.57 16.39
N PRO A 137 -12.48 -4.42 17.10
CA PRO A 137 -11.54 -3.34 16.85
C PRO A 137 -10.10 -3.83 17.05
N LEU A 138 -9.24 -3.53 16.08
CA LEU A 138 -7.83 -3.84 16.21
C LEU A 138 -7.19 -2.85 17.21
N PRO A 139 -6.13 -3.27 17.94
CA PRO A 139 -5.43 -2.37 18.83
C PRO A 139 -4.95 -1.15 18.04
N GLU A 140 -5.32 0.05 18.49
CA GLU A 140 -4.86 1.29 17.86
C GLU A 140 -3.33 1.31 17.87
N VAL A 141 -2.74 1.59 16.71
CA VAL A 141 -1.32 1.92 16.64
C VAL A 141 -1.20 3.34 17.18
N SER A 142 -0.96 3.46 18.49
CA SER A 142 -0.67 4.76 19.09
C SER A 142 0.62 5.28 18.47
N CYS A 143 0.51 6.24 17.56
CA CYS A 143 1.63 7.04 17.09
C CYS A 143 2.08 7.90 18.28
N GLY A 144 3.03 7.39 19.06
CA GLY A 144 3.74 8.14 20.10
C GLY A 144 4.77 9.08 19.49
#